data_AF-A0A940LEC9-F1
#
_entry.id   AF-A0A940LEC9-F1
#
_cell.length_a   1.000
_cell.length_b   1.000
_cell.length_c   1.000
_cell.angle_alpha   90.00
_cell.angle_beta   90.00
_cell.angle_gamma   90.00
#
_symmetry.space_group_name_H-M   'P 1'
#
loop_
_entity.id
_entity.type
_entity.pdbx_description
1 polymer ?
#
loop_
_entity_poly.entity_id
_entity_poly.type
_entity_poly.pdbx_seq_one_letter_code
_entity_poly.pdbx_strand_id
1 'polypeptide(L)'
;MKLQSLLLFFAVLFTVSASYAQNQNTSKNNLYIDVHYLPDGKVKFEDVAAAHAKDLATESKYGVQFLKYWVDESKGIIYCLSSAPDTAAITSTHRDAHGLLPQTIYKVEDGAEAVADKNKTFFLDIHQLGAGNVTAADVEKAHQKDLAVQKKYGVSFINYWVDVKTGTVLCLSQASDASKVLATHKEAHGLVPVSITAVKQGE
;
A
#
# COMPACT_ATOMS: atom_id res chain seq x y z
N MET A 1 19.00 -61.68 -58.83
CA MET A 1 19.20 -62.16 -57.45
C MET A 1 19.55 -60.91 -56.63
N LYS A 2 18.56 -60.33 -55.93
CA LYS A 2 18.44 -60.35 -54.45
C LYS A 2 19.73 -59.86 -53.76
N LEU A 3 19.75 -58.91 -52.84
CA LEU A 3 18.74 -58.07 -52.18
C LEU A 3 19.55 -57.20 -51.19
N GLN A 4 19.13 -55.94 -50.96
CA GLN A 4 19.26 -55.16 -49.70
C GLN A 4 20.65 -55.04 -49.03
N SER A 5 21.15 -53.86 -48.71
CA SER A 5 20.82 -53.05 -47.51
C SER A 5 22.18 -52.39 -47.14
N LEU A 6 22.36 -51.20 -46.59
CA LEU A 6 21.53 -50.36 -45.75
C LEU A 6 22.24 -48.99 -45.71
N LEU A 7 21.55 -47.92 -46.09
CA LEU A 7 21.96 -46.54 -45.82
C LEU A 7 21.98 -46.32 -44.29
N LEU A 8 23.10 -45.91 -43.71
CA LEU A 8 23.10 -45.18 -42.43
C LEU A 8 23.19 -43.68 -42.72
N PHE A 9 22.02 -43.07 -42.92
CA PHE A 9 21.86 -41.63 -42.76
C PHE A 9 21.89 -41.32 -41.27
N PHE A 10 22.91 -40.60 -40.79
CA PHE A 10 22.84 -39.91 -39.51
C PHE A 10 21.89 -38.71 -39.68
N ALA A 11 20.59 -38.95 -39.49
CA ALA A 11 19.62 -37.87 -39.31
C ALA A 11 19.79 -37.34 -37.88
N VAL A 12 20.48 -36.20 -37.73
CA VAL A 12 20.40 -35.40 -36.51
C VAL A 12 18.99 -34.83 -36.46
N LEU A 13 18.11 -35.49 -35.69
CA LEU A 13 16.78 -34.96 -35.40
C LEU A 13 16.95 -33.68 -34.57
N PHE A 14 16.72 -32.54 -35.21
CA PHE A 14 16.31 -31.32 -34.55
C PHE A 14 14.98 -31.59 -33.84
N THR A 15 15.01 -31.84 -32.53
CA THR A 15 13.80 -31.84 -31.72
C THR A 15 13.35 -30.39 -31.54
N VAL A 16 12.23 -30.07 -32.17
CA VAL A 16 11.49 -28.82 -31.98
C VAL A 16 11.02 -28.75 -30.53
N SER A 17 11.39 -27.63 -29.90
CA SER A 17 10.75 -26.87 -28.83
C SER A 17 9.58 -27.53 -28.07
N ALA A 18 9.84 -27.94 -26.83
CA ALA A 18 8.87 -27.73 -25.76
C ALA A 18 9.30 -26.46 -25.01
N SER A 19 8.97 -25.30 -25.58
CA SER A 19 8.89 -24.09 -24.78
C SER A 19 7.87 -24.41 -23.69
N TYR A 20 8.33 -24.59 -22.45
CA TYR A 20 7.45 -24.42 -21.31
C TYR A 20 6.92 -22.99 -21.45
N ALA A 21 5.72 -22.87 -22.01
CA ALA A 21 4.91 -21.69 -21.82
C ALA A 21 4.75 -21.59 -20.30
N GLN A 22 5.63 -20.82 -19.69
CA GLN A 22 5.40 -20.24 -18.39
C GLN A 22 4.04 -19.57 -18.53
N ASN A 23 3.02 -20.20 -17.96
CA ASN A 23 1.72 -19.61 -17.77
C ASN A 23 1.92 -18.54 -16.69
N GLN A 24 2.57 -17.45 -17.08
CA GLN A 24 2.61 -16.21 -16.34
C GLN A 24 1.20 -15.65 -16.45
N ASN A 25 0.29 -16.21 -15.66
CA ASN A 25 -0.88 -15.48 -15.24
C ASN A 25 -0.34 -14.34 -14.36
N THR A 26 0.17 -13.28 -15.00
CA THR A 26 0.59 -12.05 -14.34
C THR A 26 -0.68 -11.38 -13.83
N SER A 27 -1.26 -11.93 -12.77
CA SER A 27 -2.20 -11.17 -11.96
C SER A 27 -1.44 -9.92 -11.53
N LYS A 28 -1.85 -8.78 -12.07
CA LYS A 28 -1.33 -7.48 -11.67
C LYS A 28 -1.53 -7.36 -10.16
N ASN A 29 -0.44 -7.20 -9.40
CA ASN A 29 -0.52 -6.96 -7.96
C ASN A 29 -1.43 -5.76 -7.67
N ASN A 30 -2.13 -5.81 -6.55
CA ASN A 30 -2.98 -4.73 -6.06
C ASN A 30 -2.26 -3.99 -4.93
N LEU A 31 -2.66 -2.75 -4.66
CA LEU A 31 -2.20 -2.00 -3.49
C LEU A 31 -3.04 -2.36 -2.26
N TYR A 32 -2.36 -2.41 -1.13
CA TYR A 32 -2.95 -2.66 0.18
C TYR A 32 -2.38 -1.73 1.23
N ILE A 33 -3.22 -1.31 2.16
CA ILE A 33 -2.77 -0.74 3.44
C ILE A 33 -3.18 -1.69 4.55
N ASP A 34 -2.20 -2.27 5.24
CA ASP A 34 -2.43 -3.01 6.47
C ASP A 34 -2.16 -2.14 7.71
N VAL A 35 -2.93 -2.39 8.77
CA VAL A 35 -2.92 -1.57 9.98
C VAL A 35 -2.67 -2.43 11.20
N HIS A 36 -1.70 -2.00 12.01
CA HIS A 36 -1.32 -2.62 13.27
C HIS A 36 -1.67 -1.71 14.44
N TYR A 37 -2.27 -2.28 15.47
CA TYR A 37 -2.56 -1.63 16.75
C TYR A 37 -1.79 -2.34 17.85
N LEU A 38 -0.83 -1.63 18.44
CA LEU A 38 -0.03 -2.06 19.57
C LEU A 38 -0.34 -1.16 20.79
N PRO A 39 -0.02 -1.60 22.01
CA PRO A 39 -0.31 -0.78 23.19
C PRO A 39 0.37 0.60 23.15
N ASP A 40 -0.34 1.62 23.63
CA ASP A 40 0.12 3.01 23.67
C ASP A 40 1.53 3.15 24.26
N GLY A 41 2.36 3.96 23.59
CA GLY A 41 3.74 4.24 24.01
C GLY A 41 4.70 3.05 23.96
N LYS A 42 4.29 1.89 23.41
CA LYS A 42 5.14 0.69 23.27
C LYS A 42 5.77 0.53 21.89
N VAL A 43 5.50 1.44 20.97
CA VAL A 43 6.06 1.41 19.61
C VAL A 43 7.14 2.46 19.48
N LYS A 44 8.30 2.08 18.92
CA LYS A 44 9.32 3.01 18.45
C LYS A 44 9.43 2.95 16.94
N PHE A 45 9.65 4.11 16.33
CA PHE A 45 9.85 4.22 14.88
C PHE A 45 11.00 3.31 14.40
N GLU A 46 12.08 3.24 15.18
CA GLU A 46 13.24 2.39 14.91
C GLU A 46 12.90 0.89 14.96
N ASP A 47 12.03 0.47 15.89
CA ASP A 47 11.56 -0.92 15.97
C ASP A 47 10.70 -1.29 14.75
N VAL A 48 9.86 -0.35 14.29
CA VAL A 48 9.07 -0.54 13.06
C VAL A 48 9.97 -0.58 11.83
N ALA A 49 10.98 0.28 11.75
CA ALA A 49 11.98 0.23 10.67
C ALA A 49 12.71 -1.12 10.62
N ALA A 50 13.08 -1.67 11.79
CA ALA A 50 13.70 -2.99 11.89
C ALA A 50 12.74 -4.13 11.52
N ALA A 51 11.46 -4.01 11.84
CA ALA A 51 10.44 -4.97 11.40
C ALA A 51 10.25 -4.91 9.87
N HIS A 52 10.12 -3.70 9.32
CA HIS A 52 9.99 -3.47 7.88
C HIS A 52 11.19 -4.03 7.10
N ALA A 53 12.41 -3.87 7.60
CA ALA A 53 13.59 -4.48 6.98
C ALA A 53 13.50 -6.02 6.90
N LYS A 54 12.83 -6.67 7.87
CA LYS A 54 12.60 -8.13 7.83
C LYS A 54 11.49 -8.50 6.84
N ASP A 55 10.47 -7.65 6.71
CA ASP A 55 9.44 -7.79 5.68
C ASP A 55 10.08 -7.74 4.29
N LEU A 56 10.90 -6.73 4.01
CA LEU A 56 11.65 -6.59 2.75
C LEU A 56 12.56 -7.80 2.47
N ALA A 57 13.20 -8.37 3.48
CA ALA A 57 14.02 -9.57 3.33
C ALA A 57 13.19 -10.83 2.99
N THR A 58 11.88 -10.81 3.26
CA THR A 58 10.97 -11.97 3.13
C THR A 58 10.01 -11.82 1.94
N GLU A 59 9.73 -10.61 1.48
CA GLU A 59 8.62 -10.26 0.56
C GLU A 59 8.62 -11.05 -0.75
N SER A 60 9.82 -11.30 -1.31
CA SER A 60 9.99 -12.03 -2.58
C SER A 60 9.46 -13.46 -2.52
N LYS A 61 9.46 -14.08 -1.33
CA LYS A 61 8.93 -15.44 -1.10
C LYS A 61 7.42 -15.52 -1.37
N TYR A 62 6.71 -14.41 -1.17
CA TYR A 62 5.25 -14.34 -1.26
C TYR A 62 4.75 -13.45 -2.40
N GLY A 63 5.67 -12.88 -3.20
CA GLY A 63 5.33 -11.96 -4.28
C GLY A 63 4.80 -10.61 -3.78
N VAL A 64 5.15 -10.23 -2.54
CA VAL A 64 4.81 -8.94 -1.95
C VAL A 64 5.93 -7.94 -2.27
N GLN A 65 5.57 -6.67 -2.33
CA GLN A 65 6.49 -5.54 -2.33
C GLN A 65 6.02 -4.54 -1.27
N PHE A 66 6.74 -4.41 -0.17
CA PHE A 66 6.50 -3.36 0.80
C PHE A 66 7.06 -2.03 0.30
N LEU A 67 6.31 -0.95 0.48
CA LEU A 67 6.58 0.34 -0.18
C LEU A 67 6.91 1.45 0.82
N LYS A 68 6.04 1.67 1.79
CA LYS A 68 6.16 2.74 2.80
C LYS A 68 5.48 2.31 4.09
N TYR A 69 5.85 2.94 5.20
CA TYR A 69 5.13 2.80 6.46
C TYR A 69 5.00 4.13 7.19
N TRP A 70 3.96 4.25 8.01
CA TRP A 70 3.70 5.41 8.86
C TRP A 70 3.43 4.96 10.29
N VAL A 71 4.04 5.65 11.26
CA VAL A 71 4.00 5.27 12.67
C VAL A 71 3.50 6.41 13.54
N ASP A 72 2.46 6.15 14.31
CA ASP A 72 2.14 6.90 15.52
C ASP A 72 2.69 6.15 16.75
N GLU A 73 3.86 6.58 17.22
CA GLU A 73 4.50 5.99 18.41
C GLU A 73 3.67 6.19 19.68
N SER A 74 2.87 7.26 19.74
CA SER A 74 2.10 7.61 20.94
C SER A 74 0.91 6.67 21.15
N LYS A 75 0.17 6.38 20.08
CA LYS A 75 -0.99 5.48 20.08
C LYS A 75 -0.66 4.05 19.64
N GLY A 76 0.60 3.78 19.31
CA GLY A 76 1.03 2.47 18.85
C GLY A 76 0.35 2.02 17.55
N ILE A 77 0.10 2.95 16.62
CA ILE A 77 -0.55 2.64 15.33
C ILE A 77 0.49 2.63 14.21
N ILE A 78 0.47 1.59 13.40
CA ILE A 78 1.33 1.46 12.23
C ILE A 78 0.47 1.20 10.99
N TYR A 79 0.80 1.89 9.91
CA TYR A 79 0.21 1.70 8.59
C TYR A 79 1.32 1.27 7.65
N CYS A 80 1.14 0.16 6.93
CA CYS A 80 2.10 -0.31 5.92
C CYS A 80 1.42 -0.31 4.55
N LEU A 81 2.03 0.35 3.56
CA LEU A 81 1.61 0.30 2.16
C LEU A 81 2.41 -0.79 1.44
N SER A 82 1.72 -1.69 0.77
CA SER A 82 2.35 -2.76 -0.02
C SER A 82 1.60 -3.04 -1.32
N SER A 83 2.32 -3.60 -2.29
CA SER A 83 1.78 -4.19 -3.51
C SER A 83 1.86 -5.71 -3.40
N ALA A 84 0.74 -6.41 -3.55
CA ALA A 84 0.68 -7.86 -3.32
C ALA A 84 -0.35 -8.57 -4.24
N PRO A 85 -0.24 -9.90 -4.42
CA PRO A 85 -1.25 -10.67 -5.14
C PRO A 85 -2.58 -10.72 -4.35
N ASP A 86 -2.50 -10.90 -3.02
CA ASP A 86 -3.63 -10.95 -2.11
C ASP A 86 -3.23 -10.63 -0.66
N THR A 87 -4.22 -10.57 0.24
CA THR A 87 -4.00 -10.26 1.66
C THR A 87 -3.35 -11.42 2.44
N ALA A 88 -3.43 -12.66 1.94
CA ALA A 88 -2.82 -13.81 2.58
C ALA A 88 -1.29 -13.80 2.37
N ALA A 89 -0.81 -13.32 1.23
CA ALA A 89 0.61 -13.09 0.96
C ALA A 89 1.22 -12.07 1.93
N ILE A 90 0.54 -10.94 2.18
CA ILE A 90 0.96 -9.93 3.17
C ILE A 90 1.02 -10.55 4.57
N THR A 91 -0.05 -11.23 4.98
CA THR A 91 -0.14 -11.86 6.32
C THR A 91 0.94 -12.94 6.50
N SER A 92 1.24 -13.71 5.45
CA SER A 92 2.28 -14.76 5.49
C SER A 92 3.68 -14.15 5.55
N THR A 93 3.91 -13.03 4.86
CA THR A 93 5.19 -12.32 4.92
C THR A 93 5.46 -11.81 6.34
N HIS A 94 4.53 -11.07 6.93
CA HIS A 94 4.68 -10.59 8.31
C HIS A 94 4.87 -11.72 9.32
N ARG A 95 4.12 -12.83 9.16
CA ARG A 95 4.23 -14.00 10.03
C ARG A 95 5.64 -14.57 10.02
N ASP A 96 6.22 -14.74 8.84
CA ASP A 96 7.55 -15.32 8.67
C ASP A 96 8.67 -14.33 9.02
N ALA A 97 8.47 -13.04 8.75
CA ALA A 97 9.46 -12.00 8.99
C ALA A 97 9.65 -11.71 10.48
N HIS A 98 8.56 -11.50 11.22
CA HIS A 98 8.61 -11.07 12.62
C HIS A 98 7.43 -11.52 13.50
N GLY A 99 6.40 -12.16 12.93
CA GLY A 99 5.29 -12.75 13.66
C GLY A 99 4.20 -11.79 14.13
N LEU A 100 4.32 -10.48 13.87
CA LEU A 100 3.30 -9.48 14.22
C LEU A 100 2.33 -9.36 13.05
N LEU A 101 1.04 -9.57 13.28
CA LEU A 101 0.04 -9.61 12.21
C LEU A 101 -0.84 -8.36 12.27
N PRO A 102 -1.23 -7.80 11.11
CA PRO A 102 -2.14 -6.66 11.07
C PRO A 102 -3.54 -7.05 11.53
N GLN A 103 -4.24 -6.12 12.18
CA GLN A 103 -5.65 -6.31 12.56
C GLN A 103 -6.59 -6.01 11.39
N THR A 104 -6.15 -5.24 10.41
CA THR A 104 -6.95 -4.88 9.23
C THR A 104 -6.06 -4.75 8.01
N ILE A 105 -6.58 -5.17 6.84
CA ILE A 105 -5.92 -4.99 5.55
C ILE A 105 -6.95 -4.45 4.56
N TYR A 106 -6.73 -3.24 4.07
CA TYR A 106 -7.54 -2.58 3.07
C TYR A 106 -6.95 -2.83 1.70
N LYS A 107 -7.76 -3.28 0.72
CA LYS A 107 -7.37 -3.23 -0.69
C LYS A 107 -7.69 -1.82 -1.19
N VAL A 108 -6.68 -1.08 -1.65
CA VAL A 108 -6.82 0.35 -1.92
C VAL A 108 -6.53 0.72 -3.36
N GLU A 109 -7.14 1.82 -3.79
CA GLU A 109 -6.75 2.60 -4.97
C GLU A 109 -6.17 3.94 -4.49
N ASP A 110 -5.08 4.40 -5.09
CA ASP A 110 -4.36 5.61 -4.68
C ASP A 110 -4.64 6.81 -5.59
N GLY A 111 -4.34 8.00 -5.06
CA GLY A 111 -4.30 9.24 -5.81
C GLY A 111 -2.92 9.52 -6.43
N ALA A 112 -2.81 10.67 -7.08
CA ALA A 112 -1.51 11.18 -7.51
C ALA A 112 -0.70 11.69 -6.31
N GLU A 113 0.45 11.08 -6.04
CA GLU A 113 1.32 11.50 -4.94
C GLU A 113 2.01 12.85 -5.24
N ALA A 114 1.90 13.80 -4.31
CA ALA A 114 2.60 15.07 -4.33
C ALA A 114 3.97 14.99 -3.62
N VAL A 115 4.86 15.94 -3.94
CA VAL A 115 6.18 16.02 -3.31
C VAL A 115 6.05 16.51 -1.87
N ALA A 116 6.53 15.70 -0.93
CA ALA A 116 6.54 16.04 0.50
C ALA A 116 7.72 16.96 0.88
N ASP A 117 7.51 17.85 1.84
CA ASP A 117 8.55 18.65 2.48
C ASP A 117 9.13 17.90 3.68
N LYS A 118 10.42 17.57 3.63
CA LYS A 118 11.12 16.83 4.70
C LYS A 118 11.09 17.51 6.08
N ASN A 119 10.77 18.80 6.16
CA ASN A 119 10.74 19.57 7.41
C ASN A 119 9.35 19.66 8.03
N LYS A 120 8.31 19.14 7.37
CA LYS A 120 6.93 19.19 7.89
C LYS A 120 6.51 17.87 8.51
N THR A 121 5.63 17.98 9.50
CA THR A 121 5.03 16.83 10.16
C THR A 121 3.96 16.21 9.26
N PHE A 122 4.01 14.90 9.09
CA PHE A 122 2.95 14.16 8.41
C PHE A 122 1.76 13.93 9.34
N PHE A 123 0.57 13.97 8.77
CA PHE A 123 -0.67 13.55 9.39
C PHE A 123 -1.31 12.51 8.50
N LEU A 124 -1.75 11.41 9.11
CA LEU A 124 -2.61 10.43 8.47
C LEU A 124 -4.00 10.56 9.10
N ASP A 125 -5.00 10.82 8.26
CA ASP A 125 -6.39 10.88 8.65
C ASP A 125 -7.22 9.79 7.97
N ILE A 126 -8.32 9.40 8.61
CA ILE A 126 -9.18 8.32 8.13
C ILE A 126 -10.62 8.82 8.05
N HIS A 127 -11.27 8.61 6.92
CA HIS A 127 -12.71 8.75 6.75
C HIS A 127 -13.36 7.38 6.65
N GLN A 128 -14.52 7.23 7.31
CA GLN A 128 -15.37 6.04 7.20
C GLN A 128 -16.71 6.47 6.63
N LEU A 129 -16.87 6.28 5.32
CA LEU A 129 -18.05 6.70 4.56
C LEU A 129 -19.08 5.58 4.40
N GLY A 130 -18.68 4.34 4.68
CA GLY A 130 -19.53 3.15 4.61
C GLY A 130 -19.54 2.48 3.24
N ALA A 131 -19.78 1.16 3.24
CA ALA A 131 -19.75 0.34 2.04
C ALA A 131 -20.76 0.81 0.99
N GLY A 132 -20.30 0.95 -0.26
CA GLY A 132 -21.13 1.37 -1.39
C GLY A 132 -21.42 2.87 -1.48
N ASN A 133 -20.91 3.70 -0.57
CA ASN A 133 -21.20 5.14 -0.54
C ASN A 133 -20.15 6.01 -1.24
N VAL A 134 -19.04 5.43 -1.72
CA VAL A 134 -17.94 6.18 -2.32
C VAL A 134 -17.30 5.41 -3.47
N THR A 135 -16.98 6.13 -4.55
CA THR A 135 -16.13 5.64 -5.64
C THR A 135 -14.77 6.32 -5.62
N ALA A 136 -13.76 5.75 -6.28
CA ALA A 136 -12.46 6.40 -6.44
C ALA A 136 -12.58 7.79 -7.09
N ALA A 137 -13.50 7.97 -8.04
CA ALA A 137 -13.77 9.26 -8.67
C ALA A 137 -14.40 10.29 -7.71
N ASP A 138 -15.16 9.85 -6.71
CA ASP A 138 -15.70 10.75 -5.69
C ASP A 138 -14.63 11.20 -4.71
N VAL A 139 -13.70 10.30 -4.33
CA VAL A 139 -12.54 10.64 -3.50
C VAL A 139 -11.62 11.62 -4.23
N GLU A 140 -11.33 11.38 -5.51
CA GLU A 140 -10.52 12.32 -6.31
C GLU A 140 -11.18 13.71 -6.35
N LYS A 141 -12.49 13.80 -6.58
CA LYS A 141 -13.21 15.09 -6.55
C LYS A 141 -13.16 15.76 -5.18
N ALA A 142 -13.23 14.99 -4.09
CA ALA A 142 -13.09 15.52 -2.73
C ALA A 142 -11.67 16.04 -2.49
N HIS A 143 -10.66 15.26 -2.86
CA HIS A 143 -9.26 15.63 -2.79
C HIS A 143 -8.95 16.90 -3.58
N GLN A 144 -9.50 17.06 -4.79
CA GLN A 144 -9.34 18.31 -5.55
C GLN A 144 -9.92 19.54 -4.83
N LYS A 145 -10.99 19.37 -4.05
CA LYS A 145 -11.53 20.46 -3.20
C LYS A 145 -10.59 20.77 -2.04
N ASP A 146 -10.02 19.75 -1.40
CA ASP A 146 -9.00 19.94 -0.37
C ASP A 146 -7.80 20.71 -0.93
N LEU A 147 -7.30 20.31 -2.10
CA LEU A 147 -6.17 20.95 -2.76
C LEU A 147 -6.44 22.43 -3.10
N ALA A 148 -7.68 22.77 -3.45
CA ALA A 148 -8.09 24.14 -3.76
C ALA A 148 -8.02 25.09 -2.56
N VAL A 149 -8.20 24.58 -1.33
CA VAL A 149 -8.21 25.39 -0.11
C VAL A 149 -6.98 25.20 0.79
N GLN A 150 -6.19 24.13 0.61
CA GLN A 150 -5.08 23.76 1.51
C GLN A 150 -4.10 24.89 1.83
N LYS A 151 -3.80 25.77 0.85
CA LYS A 151 -2.85 26.88 1.02
C LYS A 151 -3.30 27.86 2.10
N LYS A 152 -4.62 28.07 2.25
CA LYS A 152 -5.21 28.94 3.28
C LYS A 152 -4.86 28.47 4.70
N TYR A 153 -4.75 27.16 4.88
CA TYR A 153 -4.48 26.53 6.17
C TYR A 153 -3.03 26.11 6.37
N GLY A 154 -2.17 26.31 5.36
CA GLY A 154 -0.78 25.85 5.38
C GLY A 154 -0.65 24.32 5.29
N VAL A 155 -1.68 23.63 4.82
CA VAL A 155 -1.70 22.18 4.63
C VAL A 155 -1.13 21.83 3.25
N SER A 156 -0.49 20.68 3.16
CA SER A 156 -0.05 20.06 1.92
C SER A 156 -0.60 18.64 1.89
N PHE A 157 -1.64 18.38 1.12
CA PHE A 157 -2.10 16.99 0.92
C PHE A 157 -1.14 16.27 -0.02
N ILE A 158 -0.68 15.10 0.41
CA ILE A 158 0.41 14.35 -0.23
C ILE A 158 -0.16 13.20 -1.07
N ASN A 159 -1.02 12.38 -0.50
CA ASN A 159 -1.68 11.30 -1.23
C ASN A 159 -2.98 10.92 -0.51
N TYR A 160 -3.80 10.10 -1.15
CA TYR A 160 -4.91 9.40 -0.52
C TYR A 160 -4.96 7.95 -1.00
N TRP A 161 -5.61 7.10 -0.21
CA TRP A 161 -5.91 5.72 -0.56
C TRP A 161 -7.37 5.42 -0.19
N VAL A 162 -8.10 4.78 -1.09
CA VAL A 162 -9.51 4.42 -0.86
C VAL A 162 -9.73 2.92 -1.02
N ASP A 163 -10.32 2.31 0.00
CA ASP A 163 -10.99 1.02 -0.12
C ASP A 163 -12.47 1.25 -0.43
N VAL A 164 -12.81 1.20 -1.71
CA VAL A 164 -14.18 1.38 -2.22
C VAL A 164 -15.16 0.35 -1.66
N LYS A 165 -14.69 -0.85 -1.26
CA LYS A 165 -15.55 -1.91 -0.74
C LYS A 165 -16.11 -1.52 0.62
N THR A 166 -15.28 -0.97 1.50
CA THR A 166 -15.70 -0.57 2.86
C THR A 166 -16.08 0.90 2.96
N GLY A 167 -15.70 1.70 1.97
CA GLY A 167 -15.80 3.16 2.01
C GLY A 167 -14.83 3.79 3.01
N THR A 168 -13.65 3.18 3.19
CA THR A 168 -12.57 3.72 4.01
C THR A 168 -11.65 4.54 3.13
N VAL A 169 -11.37 5.79 3.51
CA VAL A 169 -10.38 6.65 2.86
C VAL A 169 -9.31 6.99 3.87
N LEU A 170 -8.05 6.85 3.49
CA LEU A 170 -6.90 7.31 4.26
C LEU A 170 -6.25 8.45 3.49
N CYS A 171 -6.03 9.61 4.11
CA CYS A 171 -5.32 10.72 3.49
C CYS A 171 -3.99 10.94 4.22
N LEU A 172 -2.93 11.19 3.46
CA LEU A 172 -1.65 11.65 3.99
C LEU A 172 -1.52 13.12 3.67
N SER A 173 -1.24 13.93 4.70
CA SER A 173 -1.02 15.36 4.56
C SER A 173 0.16 15.82 5.41
N GLN A 174 0.62 17.05 5.17
CA GLN A 174 1.61 17.74 5.99
C GLN A 174 1.04 19.06 6.47
N ALA A 175 1.20 19.35 7.76
CA ALA A 175 0.65 20.55 8.39
C ALA A 175 1.45 20.95 9.64
N SER A 176 1.12 22.11 10.23
CA SER A 176 1.63 22.50 11.55
C SER A 176 1.02 21.67 12.69
N ASP A 177 -0.24 21.29 12.53
CA ASP A 177 -1.03 20.56 13.52
C ASP A 177 -2.29 19.95 12.87
N ALA A 178 -2.90 18.97 13.54
CA ALA A 178 -4.08 18.25 13.07
C ALA A 178 -5.32 19.16 12.87
N SER A 179 -5.41 20.29 13.59
CA SER A 179 -6.56 21.19 13.45
C SER A 179 -6.58 21.90 12.10
N LYS A 180 -5.41 22.12 11.47
CA LYS A 180 -5.32 22.67 10.11
C LYS A 180 -5.85 21.69 9.06
N VAL A 181 -5.52 20.41 9.20
CA VAL A 181 -6.04 19.35 8.33
C VAL A 181 -7.56 19.28 8.45
N LEU A 182 -8.07 19.22 9.69
CA LEU A 182 -9.52 19.21 9.97
C LEU A 182 -10.25 20.43 9.39
N ALA A 183 -9.69 21.63 9.60
CA ALA A 183 -10.29 22.87 9.09
C ALA A 183 -10.33 22.90 7.56
N THR A 184 -9.30 22.34 6.91
CA THR A 184 -9.24 22.24 5.45
C THR A 184 -10.36 21.36 4.91
N HIS A 185 -10.49 20.11 5.41
CA HIS A 185 -11.59 19.21 5.02
C HIS A 185 -12.97 19.80 5.27
N LYS A 186 -13.15 20.45 6.43
CA LYS A 186 -14.43 21.06 6.80
C LYS A 186 -14.83 22.17 5.82
N GLU A 187 -13.89 22.99 5.36
CA GLU A 187 -14.15 24.04 4.36
C GLU A 187 -14.29 23.47 2.95
N ALA A 188 -13.45 22.51 2.58
CA ALA A 188 -13.41 21.94 1.23
C ALA A 188 -14.73 21.24 0.86
N HIS A 189 -15.21 20.37 1.74
CA HIS A 189 -16.34 19.49 1.44
C HIS A 189 -17.21 19.11 2.65
N GLY A 190 -16.83 19.49 3.86
CA GLY A 190 -17.62 19.25 5.07
C GLY A 190 -17.57 17.83 5.62
N LEU A 191 -17.13 16.84 4.83
CA LEU A 191 -16.76 15.51 5.35
C LEU A 191 -15.58 15.66 6.30
N VAL A 192 -15.70 15.19 7.53
CA VAL A 192 -14.62 15.24 8.52
C VAL A 192 -14.12 13.82 8.81
N PRO A 193 -12.81 13.62 8.99
CA PRO A 193 -12.26 12.32 9.29
C PRO A 193 -12.65 11.86 10.71
N VAL A 194 -12.77 10.55 10.90
CA VAL A 194 -12.98 9.93 12.22
C VAL A 194 -11.73 9.95 13.09
N SER A 195 -10.55 10.09 12.48
CA SER A 195 -9.28 10.26 13.18
C SER A 195 -8.32 11.11 12.36
N ILE A 196 -7.48 11.88 13.05
CA ILE A 196 -6.31 12.57 12.48
C ILE A 196 -5.15 12.33 13.44
N THR A 197 -4.06 11.82 12.91
CA THR A 197 -2.93 11.37 13.73
C THR A 197 -1.63 11.87 13.12
N ALA A 198 -0.76 12.45 13.95
CA ALA A 198 0.60 12.76 13.54
C ALA A 198 1.40 11.46 13.37
N VAL A 199 2.11 11.31 12.25
CA VAL A 199 2.86 10.10 11.94
C VAL A 199 4.28 10.42 11.49
N LYS A 200 5.18 9.47 11.71
CA LYS A 200 6.51 9.44 11.07
C LYS A 200 6.48 8.49 9.90
N GLN A 201 6.99 8.90 8.74
CA GLN A 201 7.10 8.06 7.55
C GLN A 201 8.48 7.42 7.47
N GLY A 202 8.51 6.15 7.05
CA GLY A 202 9.69 5.49 6.51
C GLY A 202 9.36 4.70 5.25
N GLU A 203 10.41 4.21 4.60
CA GLU A 203 10.40 3.45 3.34
C GLU A 203 11.48 2.36 3.41
#